data_AF-A0A368KFZ6-F1
#
_entry.id   AF-A0A368KFZ6-F1
#
_cell.length_a   1.000
_cell.length_b   1.000
_cell.length_c   1.000
_cell.angle_alpha   90.00
_cell.angle_beta   90.00
_cell.angle_gamma   90.00
#
_symmetry.space_group_name_H-M   'P 1'
#
loop_
_entity.id
_entity.type
_entity.pdbx_description
1 polymer ?
#
loop_
_entity_poly.entity_id
_entity_poly.type
_entity_poly.pdbx_seq_one_letter_code
_entity_poly.pdbx_strand_id
1 'polypeptide(L)' 'MSHADDILARRLDDMEVRLTFIDEAVQALTTADADQSQRIAALERTLRDLRGEMASLRTAQADDPHDEPPPPHY' A
#
# COMPACT_ATOMS: atom_id res chain seq x y z
N MET A 1 -32.32 6.17 46.40
CA MET A 1 -31.31 6.03 45.34
C MET A 1 -32.02 5.34 44.20
N SER A 2 -32.10 6.05 43.09
CA SER A 2 -33.27 6.11 42.21
C SER A 2 -33.14 5.08 41.10
N HIS A 3 -34.23 4.42 40.70
CA HIS A 3 -34.26 3.53 39.53
C HIS A 3 -33.66 4.16 38.25
N ALA A 4 -33.67 5.49 38.16
CA ALA A 4 -32.99 6.24 37.10
C ALA A 4 -31.46 6.08 37.13
N ASP A 5 -30.86 6.05 38.33
CA ASP A 5 -29.42 5.85 38.53
C ASP A 5 -29.00 4.46 38.05
N ASP A 6 -29.81 3.43 38.31
CA ASP A 6 -29.57 2.05 37.84
C ASP A 6 -29.64 1.94 36.31
N ILE A 7 -30.59 2.63 35.67
CA ILE A 7 -30.70 2.68 34.20
C ILE A 7 -29.49 3.39 33.60
N LEU A 8 -29.06 4.50 34.19
CA LEU A 8 -27.87 5.26 33.76
C LEU A 8 -26.60 4.41 33.89
N ALA A 9 -26.40 3.74 35.03
CA ALA A 9 -25.27 2.84 35.25
C ALA A 9 -25.23 1.73 34.19
N ARG A 10 -26.37 1.07 33.93
CA ARG A 10 -26.45 0.01 32.92
C ARG A 10 -26.15 0.49 31.50
N ARG A 11 -26.56 1.71 31.14
CA ARG A 11 -26.23 2.30 29.84
C ARG A 11 -24.75 2.64 29.74
N LEU A 12 -24.14 3.08 30.84
CA LEU A 12 -22.71 3.38 30.90
C LEU A 12 -21.88 2.11 30.72
N ASP A 13 -22.27 1.01 31.38
CA ASP A 13 -21.64 -0.30 31.20
C ASP A 13 -21.73 -0.81 29.75
N ASP A 14 -22.90 -0.70 29.10
CA ASP A 14 -23.06 -1.06 27.68
C ASP A 14 -22.19 -0.18 26.77
N MET A 15 -22.08 1.12 27.08
CA MET A 15 -21.21 2.03 26.33
C MET A 15 -19.73 1.68 26.51
N GLU A 16 -19.29 1.29 27.70
CA GLU A 16 -17.90 0.90 27.98
C GLU A 16 -17.51 -0.36 27.21
N VAL A 17 -18.40 -1.35 27.18
CA VAL A 17 -18.22 -2.57 26.39
C VAL A 17 -18.14 -2.24 24.90
N ARG A 18 -19.06 -1.42 24.38
CA ARG A 18 -19.04 -1.00 22.97
C ARG A 18 -17.79 -0.22 22.61
N LEU A 19 -17.32 0.66 23.51
CA LEU A 19 -16.11 1.44 23.29
C LEU A 19 -14.90 0.52 23.18
N THR A 20 -14.79 -0.46 24.07
CA THR A 20 -13.71 -1.47 24.02
C THR A 20 -13.69 -2.20 22.67
N PHE A 21 -14.86 -2.63 22.16
CA PHE A 21 -14.95 -3.27 20.84
C PHE A 21 -14.55 -2.33 19.69
N ILE A 22 -14.92 -1.05 19.79
CA ILE A 22 -14.55 -0.06 18.78
C ILE A 22 -13.03 0.17 18.78
N ASP A 23 -12.42 0.26 19.97
CA ASP A 23 -10.97 0.44 20.11
C ASP A 23 -10.21 -0.76 19.51
N GLU A 24 -10.67 -1.99 19.79
CA GLU A 24 -10.12 -3.20 19.18
C GLU A 24 -10.27 -3.20 17.66
N ALA A 25 -11.43 -2.81 17.14
CA ALA A 25 -11.69 -2.74 15.70
C ALA A 25 -10.82 -1.68 15.01
N VAL A 26 -10.64 -0.52 15.63
CA VAL A 26 -9.75 0.54 15.13
C VAL A 26 -8.31 0.06 15.09
N GLN A 27 -7.84 -0.59 16.16
CA GLN A 27 -6.47 -1.14 16.21
C GLN A 27 -6.23 -2.20 15.13
N ALA A 28 -7.21 -3.08 14.90
CA ALA A 28 -7.16 -4.07 13.83
C ALA A 28 -7.09 -3.41 12.45
N LEU A 29 -7.90 -2.36 12.23
CA LEU A 29 -7.91 -1.62 10.96
C LEU A 29 -6.58 -0.89 10.72
N THR A 30 -6.02 -0.23 11.73
CA THR A 30 -4.70 0.44 11.64
C THR A 30 -3.60 -0.57 11.31
N THR A 31 -3.65 -1.76 11.90
CA THR A 31 -2.68 -2.82 11.62
C THR A 31 -2.79 -3.31 10.16
N ALA A 32 -4.02 -3.52 9.68
CA ALA A 32 -4.28 -3.94 8.31
C ALA A 32 -3.86 -2.86 7.28
N ASP A 33 -4.09 -1.59 7.58
CA ASP A 33 -3.68 -0.46 6.73
C ASP A 33 -2.15 -0.35 6.62
N ALA A 34 -1.44 -0.53 7.73
CA ALA A 34 0.02 -0.54 7.74
C ALA A 34 0.59 -1.68 6.89
N ASP A 35 0.04 -2.89 7.00
CA ASP A 35 0.45 -4.05 6.19
C ASP A 35 0.19 -3.81 4.69
N GLN A 36 -0.98 -3.27 4.34
CA GLN A 36 -1.31 -2.93 2.96
C GLN A 36 -0.37 -1.86 2.39
N SER A 37 -0.06 -0.82 3.18
CA SER A 37 0.88 0.23 2.78
C SER A 37 2.28 -0.32 2.50
N GLN A 38 2.77 -1.23 3.34
CA GLN A 38 4.06 -1.90 3.12
C GLN A 38 4.03 -2.77 1.85
N ARG A 39 2.94 -3.51 1.63
CA ARG A 39 2.78 -4.34 0.44
C ARG A 39 2.73 -3.52 -0.84
N ILE A 40 2.04 -2.38 -0.83
CA ILE A 40 1.99 -1.45 -1.97
C ILE A 40 3.40 -0.91 -2.25
N ALA A 41 4.12 -0.44 -1.23
CA ALA A 41 5.47 0.08 -1.41
C ALA A 41 6.43 -0.98 -2.00
N ALA A 42 6.29 -2.24 -1.58
CA ALA A 42 7.05 -3.36 -2.14
C ALA A 42 6.70 -3.60 -3.62
N LEU A 43 5.41 -3.64 -3.96
CA LEU A 43 4.95 -3.82 -5.34
C LEU A 43 5.42 -2.68 -6.26
N GLU A 44 5.34 -1.44 -5.80
CA GLU A 44 5.84 -0.28 -6.54
C GLU A 44 7.34 -0.38 -6.81
N ARG A 45 8.11 -0.87 -5.84
CA ARG A 45 9.55 -1.11 -6.02
C ARG A 45 9.79 -2.16 -7.09
N THR A 46 9.12 -3.31 -7.01
CA THR A 46 9.23 -4.36 -8.02
C THR A 46 8.86 -3.85 -9.41
N LEU A 47 7.81 -3.04 -9.54
CA LEU A 47 7.42 -2.44 -10.83
C LEU A 47 8.48 -1.48 -11.38
N ARG A 48 9.12 -0.68 -10.52
CA ARG A 48 10.23 0.20 -10.93
C ARG A 48 11.44 -0.62 -11.40
N ASP A 49 11.77 -1.69 -10.69
CA ASP A 49 12.90 -2.57 -11.03
C ASP A 49 12.66 -3.25 -12.38
N LEU A 50 11.48 -3.84 -12.59
CA LEU A 50 11.07 -4.44 -13.87
C LEU A 50 11.11 -3.42 -15.03
N ARG A 51 10.68 -2.18 -14.79
CA ARG A 51 10.77 -1.12 -15.80
C ARG A 51 12.22 -0.77 -16.14
N GLY A 52 13.11 -0.77 -15.14
CA GLY A 52 14.54 -0.59 -15.33
C GLY A 52 15.15 -1.72 -16.17
N GLU A 53 14.82 -2.97 -15.86
CA GLU A 53 15.25 -4.14 -16.63
C GLU A 53 14.78 -4.05 -18.09
N MET A 54 13.51 -3.73 -18.35
CA MET A 54 12.99 -3.55 -19.71
C MET A 54 13.69 -2.42 -20.47
N ALA A 55 14.02 -1.31 -19.80
CA ALA A 55 14.77 -0.22 -20.42
C ALA A 55 16.19 -0.67 -20.79
N SER A 56 16.86 -1.41 -19.90
CA SER A 56 18.20 -1.94 -20.14
C SER A 56 18.24 -2.92 -21.32
N LEU A 57 17.23 -3.78 -21.45
CA LEU A 57 17.09 -4.71 -22.57
C LEU A 57 16.89 -3.98 -23.90
N ARG A 58 16.10 -2.89 -23.90
CA ARG A 58 15.90 -2.08 -25.10
C ARG A 58 17.19 -1.38 -25.53
N THR A 59 17.97 -0.84 -24.58
CA THR A 59 19.26 -0.23 -24.90
C THR A 59 20.27 -1.26 -25.42
N ALA A 60 20.28 -2.47 -24.85
CA ALA A 60 21.15 -3.55 -25.32
C ALA A 60 20.81 -4.07 -26.73
N GLN A 61 19.59 -3.82 -27.22
CA GLN A 61 19.12 -4.18 -28.56
C GLN A 61 19.18 -3.02 -29.56
N ALA A 62 19.56 -1.82 -29.15
CA ALA A 62 19.74 -0.71 -30.08
C ALA A 62 20.97 -1.02 -30.96
N ASP A 63 20.77 -1.04 -32.28
CA ASP A 63 21.74 -1.44 -33.31
C ASP A 63 23.14 -0.84 -33.09
N ASP A 64 24.16 -1.65 -33.41
CA ASP A 64 25.54 -1.21 -33.45
C ASP A 64 25.71 -0.19 -34.60
N PRO A 65 26.04 1.08 -34.32
CA PRO A 65 26.24 2.10 -35.35
C PRO A 65 27.39 1.78 -36.32
N HIS A 66 28.15 0.70 -36.10
CA HIS A 66 29.12 0.17 -37.03
C HIS A 66 28.54 -0.64 -38.21
N ASP A 67 27.25 -0.99 -38.19
CA ASP A 67 26.58 -1.73 -39.28
C ASP A 67 25.89 -0.83 -40.33
N GLU A 68 25.99 0.50 -40.22
CA GLU A 68 25.48 1.40 -41.26
C GLU A 68 26.44 1.47 -42.46
N PRO A 69 25.98 1.16 -43.70
CA PRO A 69 26.79 1.32 -44.90
C PRO A 69 27.16 2.80 -45.10
N PRO A 70 28.39 3.13 -45.52
CA PRO A 70 28.82 4.51 -45.70
C PRO A 70 27.93 5.24 -46.74
N PRO A 71 27.65 6.54 -46.54
CA PRO A 71 26.68 7.27 -47.34
C PRO A 71 27.13 7.37 -48.82
N PRO A 72 26.19 7.21 -49.78
CA PRO A 72 26.51 7.33 -51.19
C PRO A 72 26.94 8.76 -51.52
N HIS A 73 28.12 8.89 -52.11
CA HIS A 73 28.58 10.15 -52.69
C HIS A 73 27.89 10.36 -54.05
N TYR A 74 27.06 11.42 -54.13
CA TYR A 74 26.42 11.91 -55.35
C TYR A 74 27.15 13.12 -55.93
#